data_AF-A0A382CKH3-F1
#
_entry.id   AF-A0A382CKH3-F1
#
_cell.length_a   1.000
_cell.length_b   1.000
_cell.length_c   1.000
_cell.angle_alpha   90.00
_cell.angle_beta   90.00
_cell.angle_gamma   90.00
#
_symmetry.space_group_name_H-M   'P 1'
#
loop_
_entity.id
_entity.type
_entity.pdbx_description
1 polymer ?
#
loop_
_entity_poly.entity_id
_entity_poly.type
_entity_poly.pdbx_seq_one_letter_code
_entity_poly.pdbx_strand_id
1 'polypeptide(L)'
;MNTLLIALISGVGFIVAYHTYGRWLGSKIFRLSAETVCPSERLKDGVDYVPTSKSVVFGHHFTSIAGTGPIVGPAIAIMWGWVPALLW
;
A
#
# COMPACT_ATOMS: atom_id res chain seq x y z
N MET A 1 21.55 -6.86 16.87
CA MET A 1 20.16 -6.35 16.84
C MET A 1 19.27 -7.47 16.35
N ASN A 2 18.21 -7.83 17.08
CA ASN A 2 17.35 -8.94 16.68
C ASN A 2 16.50 -8.51 15.47
N THR A 3 16.65 -9.18 14.32
CA THR A 3 15.91 -8.87 13.08
C THR A 3 14.40 -8.89 13.29
N LEU A 4 13.92 -9.77 14.16
CA LEU A 4 12.51 -9.82 14.58
C LEU A 4 12.05 -8.51 15.22
N LEU A 5 12.91 -7.87 16.01
CA LEU A 5 12.58 -6.62 16.68
C LEU A 5 12.50 -5.46 15.69
N ILE A 6 13.37 -5.43 14.67
CA ILE A 6 13.28 -4.46 13.57
C ILE A 6 11.95 -4.65 12.83
N ALA A 7 11.63 -5.89 12.42
CA ALA A 7 10.39 -6.19 11.72
C ALA A 7 9.14 -5.80 12.52
N LEU A 8 9.13 -6.07 13.83
CA LEU A 8 8.05 -5.68 14.72
C LEU A 8 7.90 -4.15 14.82
N ILE A 9 9.00 -3.43 15.02
CA ILE A 9 8.98 -1.96 15.08
C ILE A 9 8.50 -1.36 13.76
N SER A 10 9.00 -1.86 12.62
CA SER A 10 8.54 -1.43 11.30
C SER A 10 7.04 -1.72 11.09
N GLY A 11 6.57 -2.89 11.51
CA GLY A 11 5.15 -3.26 11.46
C GLY A 11 4.27 -2.31 12.28
N VAL A 12 4.68 -1.99 13.52
CA VAL A 12 3.99 -0.99 14.34
C VAL A 12 4.04 0.39 13.68
N GLY A 13 5.17 0.77 13.10
CA GLY A 13 5.32 2.01 12.33
C GLY A 13 4.32 2.10 11.17
N PHE A 14 4.14 1.03 10.39
CA PHE A 14 3.14 0.99 9.32
C PHE A 14 1.71 1.09 9.84
N ILE A 15 1.38 0.48 10.98
CA ILE A 15 0.05 0.62 11.61
C ILE A 15 -0.20 2.09 12.01
N VAL A 16 0.79 2.73 12.62
CA VAL A 16 0.71 4.16 13.00
C VAL A 16 0.57 5.03 11.76
N ALA A 17 1.38 4.81 10.72
CA ALA A 17 1.33 5.55 9.47
C ALA A 17 -0.03 5.39 8.76
N TYR A 18 -0.61 4.19 8.77
CA TYR A 18 -1.94 3.93 8.22
C TYR A 18 -3.02 4.74 8.94
N HIS A 19 -3.01 4.75 10.28
CA HIS A 19 -4.03 5.45 11.07
C HIS A 19 -3.83 6.97 11.16
N THR A 20 -2.63 7.48 10.87
CA THR A 20 -2.33 8.92 10.87
C THR A 20 -2.35 9.47 9.45
N TYR A 21 -1.26 9.27 8.71
CA TYR A 21 -1.09 9.77 7.36
C TYR A 21 -2.08 9.16 6.38
N GLY A 22 -2.30 7.84 6.44
CA GLY A 22 -3.26 7.14 5.58
C GLY A 22 -4.70 7.66 5.74
N ARG A 23 -5.15 7.88 6.99
CA ARG A 23 -6.46 8.48 7.26
C ARG A 23 -6.55 9.94 6.83
N TRP A 24 -5.49 10.73 7.04
CA TRP A 24 -5.44 12.10 6.56
C TRP A 24 -5.55 12.16 5.04
N LEU A 25 -4.78 11.33 4.34
CA LEU A 25 -4.78 11.24 2.89
C LEU A 25 -6.15 10.82 2.34
N GLY A 26 -6.74 9.78 2.93
CA GLY A 26 -8.06 9.28 2.55
C GLY A 26 -9.18 10.28 2.78
N SER A 27 -9.15 11.05 3.87
CA SER A 27 -10.22 12.00 4.22
C SER A 27 -10.06 13.38 3.56
N LYS A 28 -8.85 13.96 3.58
CA LYS A 28 -8.60 15.33 3.10
C LYS A 28 -8.30 15.40 1.61
N ILE A 29 -7.47 14.51 1.08
CA ILE A 29 -7.06 14.54 -0.33
C ILE A 29 -8.06 13.80 -1.19
N PHE A 30 -8.24 12.50 -0.93
CA PHE A 30 -9.07 11.65 -1.79
C PHE A 30 -10.57 11.68 -1.46
N ARG A 31 -10.94 12.17 -0.27
CA ARG A 31 -12.33 12.25 0.21
C ARG A 31 -13.09 10.94 0.03
N LEU A 32 -12.47 9.83 0.43
CA LEU A 32 -13.03 8.49 0.32
C LEU A 32 -14.38 8.43 1.04
N SER A 33 -15.41 7.92 0.35
CA SER A 33 -16.75 7.74 0.90
C SER A 33 -17.23 6.32 0.62
N ALA A 34 -17.77 5.67 1.65
CA ALA A 34 -18.41 4.36 1.54
C ALA A 34 -19.82 4.44 0.93
N GLU A 35 -20.40 5.63 0.86
CA GLU A 35 -21.74 5.87 0.29
C GLU A 35 -21.71 6.00 -1.24
N THR A 36 -20.52 6.19 -1.82
CA THR A 36 -20.37 6.35 -3.27
C THR A 36 -20.40 4.99 -3.95
N VAL A 37 -21.32 4.81 -4.91
CA VAL A 37 -21.33 3.63 -5.79
C VAL A 37 -20.03 3.58 -6.60
N CYS A 38 -19.34 2.44 -6.58
CA CYS A 38 -18.11 2.25 -7.34
C CYS A 38 -18.38 2.37 -8.85
N PRO A 39 -17.47 2.96 -9.65
CA PRO A 39 -17.63 3.04 -11.11
C PRO A 39 -17.84 1.68 -11.77
N SER A 40 -17.21 0.62 -11.24
CA SER A 40 -17.38 -0.76 -11.70
C SER A 40 -18.84 -1.24 -11.69
N GLU A 41 -19.66 -0.70 -10.78
CA GLU A 41 -21.09 -1.01 -10.69
C GLU A 41 -21.94 0.00 -11.47
N ARG A 42 -21.63 1.31 -11.34
CA ARG A 42 -22.43 2.39 -11.97
C ARG A 42 -22.32 2.40 -13.49
N LEU A 43 -21.13 2.13 -14.02
CA LEU A 43 -20.81 2.19 -15.45
C LEU A 43 -20.60 0.80 -16.05
N LYS A 44 -21.17 -0.23 -15.41
CA LYS A 44 -20.94 -1.64 -15.76
C LYS A 44 -21.24 -1.91 -17.24
N ASP A 45 -20.20 -2.24 -17.99
CA ASP A 45 -20.25 -2.50 -19.43
C ASP A 45 -19.75 -3.92 -19.80
N GLY A 46 -19.10 -4.62 -18.88
CA GLY A 46 -18.51 -5.94 -19.12
C GLY A 46 -17.14 -5.93 -19.81
N VAL A 47 -16.56 -4.74 -20.07
CA VAL A 47 -15.26 -4.56 -20.73
C VAL A 47 -14.33 -3.71 -19.86
N ASP A 48 -14.63 -2.42 -19.67
CA ASP A 48 -13.80 -1.51 -18.88
C ASP A 48 -14.23 -1.45 -17.41
N TYR A 49 -15.53 -1.67 -17.14
CA TYR A 49 -16.13 -1.62 -15.81
C TYR A 49 -16.76 -2.96 -15.45
N VAL A 50 -15.98 -3.80 -14.75
CA VAL A 50 -16.40 -5.13 -14.30
C VAL A 50 -16.35 -5.22 -12.78
N PRO A 51 -17.50 -5.45 -12.11
CA PRO A 51 -17.53 -5.76 -10.68
C PRO A 51 -16.60 -6.91 -10.33
N THR A 52 -15.62 -6.63 -9.49
CA THR A 52 -14.59 -7.61 -9.12
C THR A 52 -14.51 -7.72 -7.60
N SER A 53 -14.27 -8.94 -7.12
CA SER A 53 -14.12 -9.16 -5.67
C SER A 53 -12.97 -8.35 -5.08
N LYS A 54 -13.16 -7.85 -3.86
CA LYS A 54 -12.18 -6.99 -3.17
C LYS A 54 -10.82 -7.67 -3.00
N SER A 55 -10.80 -8.99 -2.78
CA SER A 55 -9.57 -9.76 -2.62
C SER A 55 -8.73 -9.82 -3.90
N VAL A 56 -9.37 -9.96 -5.06
CA VAL A 56 -8.70 -9.96 -6.37
C VAL A 56 -8.11 -8.57 -6.65
N VAL A 57 -8.91 -7.51 -6.49
CA VAL A 57 -8.46 -6.12 -6.68
C VAL A 57 -7.29 -5.80 -5.73
N PHE A 58 -7.41 -6.20 -4.46
CA PHE A 58 -6.34 -6.05 -3.48
C PHE A 58 -5.06 -6.76 -3.92
N GLY A 59 -5.15 -8.01 -4.39
CA GLY A 59 -4.01 -8.76 -4.89
C GLY A 59 -3.28 -8.02 -6.02
N HIS A 60 -4.01 -7.56 -7.04
CA HIS A 60 -3.44 -6.80 -8.16
C HIS A 60 -2.77 -5.49 -7.72
N HIS A 61 -3.40 -4.75 -6.80
CA HIS A 61 -2.81 -3.51 -6.27
C HIS A 61 -1.57 -3.82 -5.44
N PHE A 62 -1.64 -4.83 -4.58
CA PHE A 62 -0.53 -5.24 -3.73
C PHE A 62 0.67 -5.68 -4.57
N THR A 63 0.49 -6.54 -5.57
CA THR A 63 1.59 -6.99 -6.43
C THR A 63 2.22 -5.85 -7.22
N SER A 64 1.41 -4.89 -7.70
CA SER A 64 1.90 -3.72 -8.44
C SER A 64 2.79 -2.82 -7.57
N ILE A 65 2.48 -2.69 -6.28
CA ILE A 65 3.26 -1.88 -5.32
C ILE A 65 4.46 -2.68 -4.79
N ALA A 66 4.25 -3.95 -4.42
CA ALA A 66 5.28 -4.78 -3.80
C ALA A 66 6.41 -5.16 -4.76
N GLY A 67 6.18 -5.16 -6.07
CA GLY A 67 7.17 -5.54 -7.08
C GLY A 67 8.45 -4.70 -7.07
N THR A 68 8.39 -3.43 -6.66
CA THR A 68 9.57 -2.55 -6.63
C THR A 68 10.45 -2.76 -5.39
N GLY A 69 9.90 -3.28 -4.30
CA GLY A 69 10.58 -3.48 -3.02
C GLY A 69 11.84 -4.35 -3.11
N PRO A 70 11.78 -5.55 -3.72
CA PRO A 70 12.91 -6.46 -3.86
C PRO A 70 14.08 -5.93 -4.71
N ILE A 71 13.87 -4.86 -5.47
CA ILE A 71 14.89 -4.27 -6.35
C ILE A 71 15.50 -3.04 -5.68
N VAL A 72 14.65 -2.09 -5.28
CA VAL A 72 15.09 -0.78 -4.80
C VAL A 72 15.68 -0.86 -3.39
N GLY A 73 15.08 -1.64 -2.49
CA GLY A 73 15.58 -1.82 -1.12
C GLY A 73 17.03 -2.33 -1.06
N PRO A 74 17.37 -3.45 -1.74
CA PRO A 74 18.75 -3.93 -1.81
C PRO A 74 19.72 -2.95 -2.48
N ALA A 75 19.28 -2.23 -3.53
CA ALA A 75 20.11 -1.22 -4.16
C ALA A 75 20.47 -0.08 -3.18
N ILE A 76 19.49 0.43 -2.42
CA ILE A 76 19.71 1.45 -1.38
C ILE A 76 20.63 0.90 -0.28
N ALA A 77 20.42 -0.36 0.13
CA ALA A 77 21.23 -0.99 1.17
C ALA A 77 22.70 -1.12 0.78
N ILE A 78 22.99 -1.45 -0.48
CA ILE A 78 24.35 -1.55 -1.00
C ILE A 78 25.01 -0.16 -1.08
N MET A 79 24.27 0.87 -1.50
CA MET A 79 24.82 2.21 -1.72
C MET A 79 24.99 3.02 -0.42
N TRP A 80 24.03 2.94 0.51
CA TRP A 80 23.96 3.81 1.69
C TRP A 80 23.78 3.07 3.01
N GLY A 81 23.76 1.74 2.98
CA GLY A 81 23.59 0.90 4.17
C GLY A 81 22.13 0.62 4.52
N TRP A 82 21.95 -0.22 5.54
CA TRP A 82 20.66 -0.81 5.86
C TRP A 82 19.64 0.16 6.48
N VAL A 83 20.07 1.25 7.14
CA VAL A 83 19.15 2.22 7.76
C VAL A 83 18.38 3.02 6.70
N PRO A 84 19.03 3.64 5.69
CA PRO A 84 18.30 4.27 4.58
C PRO A 84 17.37 3.30 3.84
N ALA A 85 17.79 2.04 3.67
CA ALA A 85 16.95 1.02 3.03
C ALA A 85 15.73 0.62 3.86
N LEU A 86 15.81 0.73 5.19
CA LEU A 86 14.69 0.44 6.09
C LEU A 86 13.67 1.59 6.15
N LEU A 87 14.14 2.83 5.94
CA LEU A 87 13.29 4.02 5.94
C LEU A 87 12.55 4.25 4.61
N TRP A 88 13.09 3.71 3.52
CA TRP A 88 12.47 3.68 2.20
C TRP A 88 11.32 2.68 2.15
#